data_AF-A0A8J7BRU9-F1
#
_entry.id   AF-A0A8J7BRU9-F1
#
_cell.length_a   1.000
_cell.length_b   1.000
_cell.length_c   1.000
_cell.angle_alpha   90.00
_cell.angle_beta   90.00
_cell.angle_gamma   90.00
#
_symmetry.space_group_name_H-M   'P 1'
#
loop_
_entity.id
_entity.type
_entity.pdbx_description
1 polymer ?
#
loop_
_entity_poly.entity_id
_entity_poly.type
_entity_poly.pdbx_seq_one_letter_code
_entity_poly.pdbx_strand_id
1 'polypeptide(L)'
;MSLVELLKTVPEFRQLRGKRHQLWFILLLMIVGAMSGYWGYRPLAEFSQLYGAQVCQHLNQPLPRRMPSHSTFRRVILELDFQVFAQVFNQWAQQHVPIEPGEWLAVDGKSIKGSVTDYETHQQNFVMLVSVFSHKRGFVLHSQPMENKVISELHVVQQLLEVLDLSGAVVTADALHTQKNGRAAYASRRLIICCA
;
A
#
# COMPACT_ATOMS: atom_id res chain seq x y z
N MET A 1 9.76 15.26 2.50
CA MET A 1 10.46 14.41 3.49
C MET A 1 11.02 13.22 2.75
N SER A 2 12.17 12.69 3.16
CA SER A 2 12.70 11.48 2.55
C SER A 2 11.87 10.25 2.97
N LEU A 3 11.89 9.18 2.16
CA LEU A 3 11.27 7.91 2.53
C LEU A 3 11.81 7.40 3.87
N VAL A 4 13.11 7.55 4.13
CA VAL A 4 13.73 7.11 5.39
C VAL A 4 13.19 7.88 6.60
N GLU A 5 12.99 9.20 6.47
CA GLU A 5 12.39 10.01 7.54
C GLU A 5 10.96 9.57 7.85
N LEU A 6 10.17 9.31 6.82
CA LEU A 6 8.80 8.82 6.97
C LEU A 6 8.77 7.40 7.56
N LEU A 7 9.65 6.49 7.13
CA LEU A 7 9.74 5.15 7.73
C LEU A 7 10.14 5.17 9.22
N LYS A 8 10.83 6.21 9.68
CA LYS A 8 11.16 6.38 11.10
C LYS A 8 9.96 6.78 11.96
N THR A 9 8.85 7.25 11.37
CA THR A 9 7.63 7.59 12.11
C THR A 9 6.78 6.35 12.41
N VAL A 10 7.07 5.21 11.78
CA VAL A 10 6.38 3.94 12.07
C VAL A 10 6.65 3.53 13.53
N PRO A 11 5.60 3.32 14.36
CA PRO A 11 5.77 2.96 15.77
C PRO A 11 6.59 1.69 15.95
N GLU A 12 7.50 1.70 16.91
CA GLU A 12 8.28 0.51 17.25
C GLU A 12 7.46 -0.43 18.13
N PHE A 13 6.96 -1.52 17.53
CA PHE A 13 6.17 -2.54 18.20
C PHE A 13 7.01 -3.70 18.76
N ARG A 14 8.27 -3.86 18.33
CA ARG A 14 9.09 -5.01 18.73
C ARG A 14 9.55 -4.88 20.17
N GLN A 15 9.63 -6.01 20.87
CA GLN A 15 10.18 -6.08 22.23
C GLN A 15 11.63 -5.59 22.29
N LEU A 16 12.01 -4.97 23.42
CA LEU A 16 13.36 -4.39 23.63
C LEU A 16 14.49 -5.43 23.50
N ARG A 17 14.25 -6.68 23.93
CA ARG A 17 15.24 -7.75 23.85
C ARG A 17 15.43 -8.19 22.40
N GLY A 18 16.67 -8.14 21.92
CA GLY A 18 17.02 -8.66 20.59
C GLY A 18 16.83 -7.68 19.43
N LYS A 19 16.67 -6.37 19.70
CA LYS A 19 16.72 -5.32 18.67
C LYS A 19 18.15 -5.16 18.14
N ARG A 20 18.46 -5.91 17.06
CA ARG A 20 19.75 -5.81 16.35
C ARG A 20 19.73 -4.84 15.18
N HIS A 21 18.54 -4.53 14.66
CA HIS A 21 18.34 -3.69 13.48
C HIS A 21 17.23 -2.69 13.77
N GLN A 22 17.43 -1.45 13.34
CA GLN A 22 16.41 -0.40 13.40
C GLN A 22 15.22 -0.79 12.53
N LEU A 23 14.00 -0.48 12.99
CA LEU A 23 12.77 -0.92 12.31
C LEU A 23 12.69 -0.34 10.90
N TRP A 24 12.89 0.97 10.75
CA TRP A 24 12.87 1.65 9.45
C TRP A 24 13.83 1.03 8.44
N PHE A 25 14.97 0.49 8.88
CA PHE A 25 15.94 -0.15 7.99
C PHE A 25 15.41 -1.49 7.46
N ILE A 26 14.74 -2.27 8.31
CA ILE A 26 14.09 -3.51 7.87
C ILE A 26 12.94 -3.18 6.91
N LEU A 27 12.12 -2.18 7.23
CA LEU A 27 11.02 -1.74 6.36
C LEU A 27 11.52 -1.24 5.00
N LEU A 28 12.63 -0.50 4.98
CA LEU A 28 13.27 -0.07 3.73
C LEU A 28 13.74 -1.26 2.90
N LEU A 29 14.40 -2.25 3.53
CA LEU A 29 14.79 -3.49 2.84
C LEU A 29 13.59 -4.26 2.31
N MET A 30 12.45 -4.24 3.02
CA MET A 30 11.20 -4.82 2.52
C MET A 30 10.73 -4.13 1.22
N ILE A 31 10.75 -2.79 1.18
CA ILE A 31 10.34 -2.02 0.00
C ILE A 31 11.28 -2.30 -1.18
N VAL A 32 12.60 -2.09 -0.98
CA VAL A 32 13.58 -2.23 -2.06
C VAL A 32 13.67 -3.68 -2.53
N GLY A 33 13.60 -4.64 -1.61
CA GLY A 33 13.57 -6.06 -1.94
C GLY A 33 12.33 -6.44 -2.74
N ALA A 34 11.15 -5.97 -2.34
CA ALA A 34 9.90 -6.19 -3.09
C ALA A 34 9.97 -5.59 -4.50
N MET A 35 10.46 -4.35 -4.65
CA MET A 35 10.68 -3.72 -5.96
C MET A 35 11.69 -4.47 -6.83
N SER A 36 12.63 -5.19 -6.20
CA SER A 36 13.60 -6.05 -6.87
C SER A 36 13.08 -7.47 -7.14
N GLY A 37 11.80 -7.75 -6.87
CA GLY A 37 11.16 -9.04 -7.11
C GLY A 37 11.30 -10.07 -5.98
N TYR A 38 11.83 -9.68 -4.82
CA TYR A 38 11.98 -10.58 -3.66
C TYR A 38 10.74 -10.51 -2.76
N TRP A 39 9.76 -11.34 -3.07
CA TRP A 39 8.48 -11.38 -2.36
C TRP A 39 8.48 -12.35 -1.17
N GLY A 40 8.14 -11.85 0.02
CA GLY A 40 8.03 -12.67 1.24
C GLY A 40 9.32 -12.76 2.07
N TYR A 41 9.21 -13.32 3.27
CA TYR A 41 10.26 -13.18 4.30
C TYR A 41 11.56 -13.95 4.02
N ARG A 42 11.53 -15.04 3.25
CA ARG A 42 12.77 -15.78 2.88
C ARG A 42 13.51 -15.07 1.74
N PRO A 43 12.85 -14.72 0.61
CA PRO A 43 13.50 -13.92 -0.44
C PRO A 43 14.02 -12.57 0.07
N LEU A 44 13.28 -11.89 0.96
CA LEU A 44 13.78 -10.64 1.55
C LEU A 44 15.04 -10.83 2.39
N ALA A 45 15.17 -11.96 3.09
CA ALA A 45 16.40 -12.27 3.82
C ALA A 45 17.57 -12.51 2.87
N GLU A 46 17.34 -13.22 1.77
CA GLU A 46 18.33 -13.43 0.71
C GLU A 46 18.76 -12.10 0.07
N PHE A 47 17.80 -11.26 -0.32
CA PHE A 47 18.06 -9.90 -0.80
C PHE A 47 18.93 -9.11 0.17
N SER A 48 18.59 -9.14 1.46
CA SER A 48 19.37 -8.42 2.47
C SER A 48 20.80 -8.94 2.59
N GLN A 49 21.04 -10.24 2.38
CA GLN A 49 22.38 -10.83 2.44
C GLN A 49 23.22 -10.49 1.21
N LEU A 50 22.59 -10.47 0.03
CA LEU A 50 23.25 -10.18 -1.25
C LEU A 50 23.55 -8.68 -1.42
N TYR A 51 22.56 -7.82 -1.15
CA TYR A 51 22.61 -6.40 -1.50
C TYR A 51 22.63 -5.47 -0.28
N GLY A 52 22.51 -6.00 0.94
CA GLY A 52 22.46 -5.19 2.15
C GLY A 52 23.65 -4.26 2.36
N ALA A 53 24.86 -4.70 1.97
CA ALA A 53 26.06 -3.88 2.07
C ALA A 53 26.01 -2.66 1.12
N GLN A 54 25.51 -2.86 -0.10
CA GLN A 54 25.31 -1.78 -1.07
C GLN A 54 24.24 -0.80 -0.56
N VAL A 55 23.13 -1.32 -0.02
CA VAL A 55 22.08 -0.49 0.60
C VAL A 55 22.66 0.36 1.75
N CYS A 56 23.47 -0.23 2.64
CA CYS A 56 24.14 0.53 3.71
C CYS A 56 25.06 1.62 3.16
N GLN A 57 25.84 1.31 2.11
CA GLN A 57 26.74 2.27 1.46
C GLN A 57 25.97 3.45 0.87
N HIS A 58 24.88 3.19 0.13
CA HIS A 58 24.05 4.25 -0.46
C HIS A 58 23.37 5.14 0.58
N LEU A 59 23.08 4.59 1.77
CA LEU A 59 22.44 5.32 2.88
C LEU A 59 23.44 5.95 3.86
N ASN A 60 24.75 5.84 3.60
CA ASN A 60 25.81 6.21 4.54
C ASN A 60 25.59 5.63 5.95
N GLN A 61 25.17 4.37 6.03
CA GLN A 61 24.94 3.65 7.28
C GLN A 61 26.06 2.64 7.56
N PRO A 62 26.42 2.42 8.83
CA PRO A 62 27.38 1.38 9.18
C PRO A 62 26.83 0.00 8.83
N LEU A 63 27.66 -0.84 8.22
CA LEU A 63 27.30 -2.23 7.94
C LEU A 63 27.11 -2.98 9.27
N PRO A 64 25.93 -3.58 9.54
CA PRO A 64 25.74 -4.35 10.75
C PRO A 64 26.56 -5.64 10.70
N ARG A 65 26.93 -6.17 11.88
CA ARG A 65 27.69 -7.43 11.99
C ARG A 65 27.02 -8.61 11.25
N ARG A 66 25.68 -8.61 11.16
CA ARG A 66 24.89 -9.58 10.41
C ARG A 66 23.70 -8.85 9.79
N MET A 67 23.29 -9.21 8.59
CA MET A 67 22.05 -8.70 8.00
C MET A 67 20.82 -9.35 8.65
N PRO A 68 19.61 -8.73 8.55
CA PRO A 68 18.39 -9.30 9.10
C PRO A 68 18.13 -10.71 8.55
N SER A 69 17.91 -11.66 9.45
CA SER A 69 17.56 -13.04 9.06
C SER A 69 16.11 -13.16 8.60
N HIS A 70 15.76 -14.26 7.95
CA HIS A 70 14.37 -14.59 7.60
C HIS A 70 13.44 -14.58 8.83
N SER A 71 13.94 -14.97 10.01
CA SER A 71 13.18 -14.91 11.28
C SER A 71 12.94 -13.48 11.75
N THR A 72 13.82 -12.54 11.39
CA THR A 72 13.65 -11.12 11.68
C THR A 72 12.57 -10.52 10.77
N PHE A 73 12.64 -10.77 9.47
CA PHE A 73 11.59 -10.36 8.54
C PHE A 73 10.24 -10.98 8.89
N ARG A 74 10.18 -12.28 9.22
CA ARG A 74 8.94 -12.95 9.62
C ARG A 74 8.30 -12.30 10.83
N ARG A 75 9.07 -11.99 11.90
CA ARG A 75 8.53 -11.32 13.09
C ARG A 75 7.99 -9.93 12.78
N VAL A 76 8.74 -9.15 12.01
CA VAL A 76 8.28 -7.82 11.56
C VAL A 76 6.99 -7.94 10.77
N ILE A 77 6.93 -8.81 9.77
CA ILE A 77 5.74 -8.99 8.93
C ILE A 77 4.52 -9.44 9.74
N LEU A 78 4.69 -10.24 10.79
CA LEU A 78 3.55 -10.73 11.59
C LEU A 78 3.01 -9.70 12.60
N GLU A 79 3.84 -8.77 13.06
CA GLU A 79 3.49 -7.79 14.10
C GLU A 79 3.28 -6.38 13.52
N LEU A 80 3.71 -6.13 12.28
CA LEU A 80 3.59 -4.83 11.63
C LEU A 80 2.13 -4.50 11.34
N ASP A 81 1.72 -3.30 11.74
CA ASP A 81 0.51 -2.69 11.23
C ASP A 81 0.73 -2.25 9.77
N PHE A 82 0.20 -3.03 8.84
CA PHE A 82 0.29 -2.75 7.41
C PHE A 82 -0.50 -1.52 6.98
N GLN A 83 -1.53 -1.11 7.71
CA GLN A 83 -2.27 0.11 7.39
C GLN A 83 -1.38 1.34 7.65
N VAL A 84 -0.73 1.40 8.81
CA VAL A 84 0.22 2.48 9.13
C VAL A 84 1.39 2.48 8.15
N PHE A 85 1.95 1.31 7.84
CA PHE A 85 3.04 1.21 6.87
C PHE A 85 2.64 1.68 5.46
N ALA A 86 1.45 1.29 4.99
CA ALA A 86 0.92 1.73 3.70
C ALA A 86 0.65 3.24 3.67
N GLN A 87 0.12 3.82 4.75
CA GLN A 87 -0.09 5.27 4.86
C GLN A 87 1.23 6.03 4.76
N VAL A 88 2.26 5.61 5.49
CA VAL A 88 3.59 6.22 5.46
C VAL A 88 4.21 6.16 4.07
N PHE A 89 4.09 5.00 3.39
CA PHE A 89 4.59 4.84 2.02
C PHE A 89 3.81 5.72 1.02
N ASN A 90 2.48 5.73 1.10
CA ASN A 90 1.63 6.54 0.22
C ASN A 90 1.87 8.04 0.42
N GLN A 91 2.07 8.49 1.67
CA GLN A 91 2.43 9.88 1.97
C GLN A 91 3.75 10.26 1.31
N TRP A 92 4.75 9.36 1.29
CA TRP A 92 5.98 9.59 0.57
C TRP A 92 5.75 9.63 -0.95
N ALA A 93 5.03 8.65 -1.50
CA ALA A 93 4.80 8.54 -2.94
C ALA A 93 4.07 9.76 -3.51
N GLN A 94 3.06 10.28 -2.80
CA GLN A 94 2.30 11.47 -3.20
C GLN A 94 3.14 12.74 -3.29
N GLN A 95 4.25 12.85 -2.53
CA GLN A 95 5.18 13.99 -2.65
C GLN A 95 5.91 14.03 -4.01
N HIS A 96 6.04 12.87 -4.65
CA HIS A 96 6.71 12.73 -5.93
C HIS A 96 5.75 12.54 -7.10
N VAL A 97 4.46 12.34 -6.81
CA VAL A 97 3.41 12.15 -7.81
C VAL A 97 2.20 13.03 -7.47
N PRO A 98 2.22 14.31 -7.86
CA PRO A 98 1.00 15.11 -7.82
C PRO A 98 0.00 14.63 -8.88
N ILE A 99 -1.29 14.70 -8.57
CA ILE A 99 -2.35 14.52 -9.56
C ILE A 99 -2.47 15.83 -10.35
N GLU A 100 -2.26 15.76 -11.65
CA GLU A 100 -2.40 16.91 -12.54
C GLU A 100 -3.84 17.02 -13.09
N PRO A 101 -4.32 18.24 -13.37
CA PRO A 101 -5.56 18.41 -14.13
C PRO A 101 -5.51 17.67 -15.47
N GLY A 102 -6.61 17.01 -15.83
CA GLY A 102 -6.73 16.21 -17.04
C GLY A 102 -6.24 14.76 -16.90
N GLU A 103 -5.82 14.31 -15.72
CA GLU A 103 -5.54 12.90 -15.48
C GLU A 103 -6.82 12.04 -15.54
N TRP A 104 -6.67 10.83 -16.08
CA TRP A 104 -7.72 9.82 -16.12
C TRP A 104 -7.39 8.73 -15.10
N LEU A 105 -8.26 8.57 -14.12
CA LEU A 105 -8.07 7.69 -12.98
C LEU A 105 -9.10 6.57 -12.99
N ALA A 106 -8.66 5.32 -13.12
CA ALA A 106 -9.53 4.17 -12.97
C ALA A 106 -9.58 3.71 -11.52
N VAL A 107 -10.78 3.40 -11.04
CA VAL A 107 -10.98 2.75 -9.74
C VAL A 107 -11.48 1.34 -9.98
N ASP A 108 -10.78 0.38 -9.38
CA ASP A 108 -11.05 -1.04 -9.57
C ASP A 108 -10.73 -1.84 -8.30
N GLY A 109 -11.63 -2.77 -7.96
CA GLY A 109 -11.51 -3.71 -6.86
C GLY A 109 -11.10 -5.11 -7.34
N LYS A 110 -9.95 -5.61 -6.89
CA LYS A 110 -9.48 -6.96 -7.19
C LYS A 110 -9.47 -7.84 -5.95
N SER A 111 -10.16 -8.98 -6.01
CA SER A 111 -10.14 -10.00 -4.96
C SER A 111 -8.79 -10.70 -4.89
N ILE A 112 -8.24 -10.84 -3.68
CA ILE A 112 -6.99 -11.55 -3.45
C ILE A 112 -7.26 -13.05 -3.50
N LYS A 113 -6.61 -13.74 -4.43
CA LYS A 113 -6.73 -15.20 -4.56
C LYS A 113 -6.27 -15.89 -3.27
N GLY A 114 -7.09 -16.83 -2.77
CA GLY A 114 -6.78 -17.60 -1.56
C GLY A 114 -7.07 -16.87 -0.24
N SER A 115 -7.74 -15.71 -0.28
CA SER A 115 -8.19 -14.99 0.93
C SER A 115 -9.57 -15.43 1.44
N VAL A 116 -10.21 -16.40 0.78
CA VAL A 116 -11.57 -16.83 1.11
C VAL A 116 -11.59 -17.56 2.45
N THR A 117 -12.47 -17.12 3.36
CA THR A 117 -12.86 -17.86 4.55
C THR A 117 -14.36 -18.20 4.49
N ASP A 118 -14.79 -19.16 5.30
CA ASP A 118 -16.18 -19.67 5.32
C ASP A 118 -16.64 -20.27 3.98
N TYR A 119 -15.73 -20.98 3.30
CA TYR A 119 -15.94 -21.51 1.94
C TYR A 119 -17.16 -22.44 1.82
N GLU A 120 -17.58 -23.07 2.92
CA GLU A 120 -18.73 -23.98 2.99
C GLU A 120 -20.08 -23.25 3.03
N THR A 121 -20.08 -21.93 3.23
CA THR A 121 -21.30 -21.13 3.32
C THR A 121 -21.54 -20.32 2.04
N HIS A 122 -22.81 -20.01 1.72
CA HIS A 122 -23.15 -19.10 0.62
C HIS A 122 -22.65 -17.67 0.85
N GLN A 123 -22.31 -17.30 2.09
CA GLN A 123 -21.76 -16.00 2.45
C GLN A 123 -20.26 -16.12 2.70
N GLN A 124 -19.49 -16.30 1.64
CA GLN A 124 -18.04 -16.37 1.72
C GLN A 124 -17.47 -15.01 2.11
N ASN A 125 -16.51 -15.00 3.04
CA ASN A 125 -15.73 -13.80 3.34
C ASN A 125 -14.47 -13.81 2.47
N PHE A 126 -14.06 -12.66 1.93
CA PHE A 126 -12.81 -12.55 1.18
C PHE A 126 -12.25 -11.13 1.25
N VAL A 127 -10.95 -11.03 1.00
CA VAL A 127 -10.23 -9.76 0.97
C VAL A 127 -10.14 -9.26 -0.47
N MET A 128 -10.51 -8.00 -0.68
CA MET A 128 -10.31 -7.27 -1.92
C MET A 128 -9.30 -6.14 -1.72
N LEU A 129 -8.58 -5.79 -2.77
CA LEU A 129 -7.78 -4.59 -2.85
C LEU A 129 -8.45 -3.63 -3.84
N VAL A 130 -8.91 -2.49 -3.34
CA VAL A 130 -9.46 -1.42 -4.16
C VAL A 130 -8.33 -0.45 -4.47
N SER A 131 -8.15 -0.11 -5.74
CA SER A 131 -7.03 0.70 -6.21
C SER A 131 -7.47 1.82 -7.12
N VAL A 132 -6.78 2.96 -7.05
CA VAL A 132 -6.92 4.12 -7.93
C VAL A 132 -5.71 4.16 -8.85
N PHE A 133 -5.91 3.94 -10.14
CA PHE A 133 -4.86 3.81 -11.15
C PHE A 133 -4.87 5.01 -12.10
N SER A 134 -3.72 5.66 -12.30
CA SER A 134 -3.60 6.75 -13.28
C SER A 134 -3.21 6.20 -14.65
N HIS A 135 -4.08 6.34 -15.65
CA HIS A 135 -3.82 5.90 -17.02
C HIS A 135 -2.67 6.67 -17.67
N LYS A 136 -2.61 7.99 -17.43
CA LYS A 136 -1.57 8.86 -18.01
C LYS A 136 -0.18 8.46 -17.50
N ARG A 137 -0.08 8.04 -16.24
CA ARG A 137 1.20 7.76 -15.58
C ARG A 137 1.56 6.28 -15.53
N GLY A 138 0.59 5.38 -15.64
CA GLY A 138 0.80 3.94 -15.67
C GLY A 138 1.04 3.29 -14.30
N PHE A 139 0.59 3.90 -13.20
CA PHE A 139 0.72 3.32 -11.87
C PHE A 139 -0.43 3.65 -10.92
N VAL A 140 -0.48 2.91 -9.81
CA VAL A 140 -1.48 3.05 -8.74
C VAL A 140 -1.12 4.23 -7.83
N LEU A 141 -2.02 5.20 -7.72
CA LEU A 141 -1.88 6.38 -6.86
C LEU A 141 -2.20 6.08 -5.40
N HIS A 142 -3.21 5.24 -5.17
CA HIS A 142 -3.63 4.86 -3.85
C HIS A 142 -4.35 3.51 -3.89
N SER A 143 -4.27 2.75 -2.80
CA SER A 143 -4.97 1.46 -2.69
C SER A 143 -5.30 1.16 -1.24
N GLN A 144 -6.44 0.52 -1.01
CA GLN A 144 -6.91 0.15 0.31
C GLN A 144 -7.49 -1.27 0.29
N PRO A 145 -7.06 -2.16 1.20
CA PRO A 145 -7.68 -3.46 1.36
C PRO A 145 -9.04 -3.34 2.05
N MET A 146 -9.96 -4.24 1.71
CA MET A 146 -11.26 -4.36 2.35
C MET A 146 -11.65 -5.83 2.51
N GLU A 147 -12.48 -6.10 3.51
CA GLU A 147 -13.16 -7.38 3.69
C GLU A 147 -14.64 -7.23 3.33
N ASN A 148 -15.13 -8.08 2.44
CA ASN A 148 -16.48 -7.94 1.86
C ASN A 148 -17.61 -8.01 2.91
N LYS A 149 -17.42 -8.69 4.04
CA LYS A 149 -18.40 -8.75 5.14
C LYS A 149 -18.37 -7.53 6.07
N VAL A 150 -17.27 -6.77 6.07
CA VAL A 150 -17.07 -5.65 7.01
C VAL A 150 -17.51 -4.33 6.40
N ILE A 151 -17.11 -4.08 5.15
CA ILE A 151 -17.38 -2.82 4.46
C ILE A 151 -17.65 -3.09 2.98
N SER A 152 -18.56 -2.30 2.40
CA SER A 152 -18.82 -2.40 0.96
C SER A 152 -17.77 -1.63 0.16
N GLU A 153 -17.48 -2.14 -1.04
CA GLU A 153 -16.54 -1.53 -1.99
C GLU A 153 -16.88 -0.07 -2.28
N LEU A 154 -18.17 0.27 -2.39
CA LEU A 154 -18.62 1.65 -2.61
C LEU A 154 -18.09 2.61 -1.53
N HIS A 155 -18.14 2.22 -0.25
CA HIS A 155 -17.64 3.07 0.84
C HIS A 155 -16.12 3.22 0.78
N VAL A 156 -15.40 2.16 0.41
CA VAL A 156 -13.93 2.19 0.27
C VAL A 156 -13.53 3.10 -0.88
N VAL A 157 -14.22 3.02 -2.02
CA VAL A 157 -14.01 3.93 -3.16
C VAL A 157 -14.23 5.39 -2.74
N GLN A 158 -15.27 5.68 -1.96
CA GLN A 158 -15.51 7.03 -1.45
C GLN A 158 -14.36 7.53 -0.57
N GLN A 159 -13.91 6.71 0.38
CA GLN A 159 -12.77 7.03 1.25
C GLN A 159 -11.49 7.28 0.46
N LEU A 160 -11.18 6.44 -0.53
CA LEU A 160 -10.02 6.59 -1.40
C LEU A 160 -10.05 7.92 -2.16
N LEU A 161 -11.21 8.31 -2.69
CA LEU A 161 -11.37 9.52 -3.48
C LEU A 161 -11.41 10.79 -2.63
N GLU A 162 -11.82 10.70 -1.35
CA GLU A 162 -11.80 11.84 -0.42
C GLU A 162 -10.38 12.32 -0.11
N VAL A 163 -9.44 11.38 0.03
CA VAL A 163 -8.04 11.63 0.39
C VAL A 163 -7.23 12.21 -0.78
N LEU A 164 -7.68 12.00 -2.03
CA LEU A 164 -6.99 12.49 -3.22
C LEU A 164 -7.48 13.88 -3.64
N ASP A 165 -6.56 14.73 -4.09
CA ASP A 165 -6.91 15.96 -4.80
C ASP A 165 -7.23 15.63 -6.26
N LEU A 166 -8.53 15.57 -6.56
CA LEU A 166 -9.06 15.17 -7.86
C LEU A 166 -9.45 16.37 -8.73
N SER A 167 -8.97 17.57 -8.40
CA SER A 167 -9.33 18.80 -9.08
C SER A 167 -9.00 18.76 -10.58
N GLY A 168 -10.04 18.60 -11.40
CA GLY A 168 -9.91 18.51 -12.85
C GLY A 168 -9.49 17.13 -13.38
N ALA A 169 -9.50 16.08 -12.55
CA ALA A 169 -9.32 14.71 -12.98
C ALA A 169 -10.65 14.07 -13.43
N VAL A 170 -10.57 13.12 -14.35
CA VAL A 170 -11.68 12.25 -14.76
C VAL A 170 -11.53 10.92 -14.03
N VAL A 171 -12.59 10.44 -13.38
CA VAL A 171 -12.56 9.15 -12.69
C VAL A 171 -13.43 8.15 -13.44
N THR A 172 -12.91 6.96 -13.71
CA THR A 172 -13.67 5.87 -14.31
C THR A 172 -13.82 4.76 -13.30
N ALA A 173 -15.00 4.18 -13.21
CA ALA A 173 -15.28 3.08 -12.27
C ALA A 173 -16.40 2.22 -12.83
N ASP A 174 -16.52 0.99 -12.33
CA ASP A 174 -17.59 0.08 -12.72
C ASP A 174 -18.99 0.65 -12.47
N ALA A 175 -19.96 0.18 -13.26
CA ALA A 175 -21.35 0.59 -13.17
C ALA A 175 -21.95 0.41 -11.77
N LEU A 176 -21.45 -0.55 -10.98
CA LEU A 176 -21.82 -0.79 -9.58
C LEU A 176 -21.66 0.45 -8.68
N HIS A 177 -20.77 1.39 -9.03
CA HIS A 177 -20.51 2.62 -8.28
C HIS A 177 -21.47 3.77 -8.62
N THR A 178 -22.33 3.62 -9.62
CA THR A 178 -23.26 4.67 -10.09
C THR A 178 -24.55 4.78 -9.26
N GLN A 179 -24.44 4.70 -7.93
CA GLN A 179 -25.61 4.73 -7.03
C GLN A 179 -26.02 6.16 -6.65
N LYS A 180 -27.34 6.39 -6.45
CA LYS A 180 -27.90 7.70 -6.06
C LYS A 180 -27.28 8.25 -4.78
N ASN A 181 -27.02 7.39 -3.79
CA ASN A 181 -26.39 7.77 -2.53
C ASN A 181 -24.90 8.12 -2.69
N GLY A 182 -24.23 7.58 -3.72
CA GLY A 182 -22.84 7.91 -4.02
C GLY A 182 -22.67 9.25 -4.72
N ARG A 183 -23.62 9.65 -5.58
CA ARG A 183 -23.54 10.90 -6.37
C ARG A 183 -23.36 12.17 -5.55
N ALA A 184 -23.90 12.24 -4.33
CA ALA A 184 -23.76 13.41 -3.47
C ALA A 184 -22.32 13.65 -3.02
N ALA A 185 -21.52 12.59 -2.82
CA ALA A 185 -20.11 12.71 -2.48
C ALA A 185 -19.24 13.15 -3.68
N TYR A 186 -19.62 12.75 -4.90
CA TYR A 186 -18.84 13.00 -6.11
C TYR A 186 -19.15 14.33 -6.82
N ALA A 187 -20.37 14.85 -6.68
CA ALA A 187 -20.85 16.03 -7.43
C ALA A 187 -20.16 17.35 -7.05
N SER A 188 -19.57 17.45 -5.85
CA SER A 188 -18.92 18.67 -5.37
C SER A 188 -17.57 18.98 -6.05
N ARG A 189 -16.95 18.00 -6.72
CA ARG A 189 -15.54 18.09 -7.20
C ARG A 189 -15.37 18.16 -8.73
N ARG A 190 -16.43 18.43 -9.51
CA ARG A 190 -16.43 18.30 -11.00
C ARG A 190 -15.94 16.92 -11.46
N LEU A 191 -16.28 15.88 -10.70
CA LEU A 191 -15.93 14.50 -11.03
C LEU A 191 -16.85 13.99 -12.15
N ILE A 192 -16.27 13.62 -13.28
CA ILE A 192 -16.99 12.86 -14.31
C ILE A 192 -16.72 11.40 -14.01
N ILE A 193 -17.76 10.65 -13.62
CA ILE A 193 -17.70 9.19 -13.49
C ILE A 193 -18.18 8.58 -14.80
N CYS A 194 -17.26 8.00 -15.57
CA CYS A 194 -17.60 7.17 -16.73
C CYS A 194 -17.58 5.70 -16.33
N CYS A 195 -18.63 4.96 -16.72
CA CYS A 195 -18.63 3.51 -16.65
C CYS A 195 -17.66 2.96 -17.70
N ALA A 196 -16.73 2.10 -17.27
CA ALA A 196 -15.88 1.31 -18.16
C ALA A 196 -16.55 -0.02 -18.54
#